data_AF-A0A9D0GY67-F1
#
_entry.id   AF-A0A9D0GY67-F1
#
_cell.length_a   1.000
_cell.length_b   1.000
_cell.length_c   1.000
_cell.angle_alpha   90.00
_cell.angle_beta   90.00
_cell.angle_gamma   90.00
#
_symmetry.space_group_name_H-M   'P 1'
#
loop_
_entity.id
_entity.type
_entity.pdbx_description
1 polymer ?
#
loop_
_entity_poly.entity_id
_entity_poly.type
_entity_poly.pdbx_seq_one_letter_code
_entity_poly.pdbx_strand_id
1 'polypeptide(L)' 'MVYILLVFGIVVGIYAVLNNIGGVFSSFSVNDPTLMVAKLLQSLLPVIAGVVILYVSASNLYQLIKKSGNK' A
#
# COMPACT_ATOMS: atom_id res chain seq x y z
N MET A 1 18.00 4.99 13.13
CA MET A 1 17.89 4.77 11.67
C MET A 1 16.73 3.85 11.29
N VAL A 2 16.59 2.65 11.86
CA VAL A 2 15.55 1.68 11.44
C VAL A 2 14.11 2.17 11.63
N TYR A 3 13.80 2.87 12.74
CA TYR A 3 12.47 3.45 12.97
C TYR A 3 12.05 4.45 11.89
N ILE A 4 12.97 5.31 11.44
CA ILE A 4 12.71 6.30 10.39
C ILE A 4 12.39 5.60 9.06
N LEU A 5 13.14 4.56 8.70
CA LEU A 5 12.89 3.79 7.48
C LEU A 5 11.51 3.10 7.50
N LEU A 6 11.09 2.58 8.64
CA LEU A 6 9.78 1.95 8.79
C LEU A 6 8.64 2.97 8.71
N VAL A 7 8.80 4.14 9.34
CA VAL A 7 7.83 5.25 9.22
C VAL A 7 7.74 5.74 7.77
N PHE A 8 8.87 5.88 7.07
CA PHE A 8 8.87 6.18 5.64
C PHE A 8 8.17 5.10 4.82
N GLY A 9 8.40 3.82 5.10
CA GLY A 9 7.69 2.72 4.46
C GLY A 9 6.17 2.81 4.63
N ILE A 10 5.70 3.14 5.83
CA ILE A 10 4.28 3.39 6.10
C ILE A 10 3.75 4.54 5.25
N VAL A 11 4.43 5.69 5.22
CA VAL A 11 4.02 6.87 4.44
C VAL A 11 3.95 6.55 2.95
N VAL A 12 4.97 5.87 2.40
CA VAL A 12 5.01 5.48 0.99
C VAL A 12 3.91 4.46 0.67
N GLY A 13 3.68 3.49 1.56
CA GLY A 13 2.60 2.51 1.39
C GLY A 13 1.21 3.17 1.37
N ILE A 14 0.95 4.10 2.29
CA ILE A 14 -0.30 4.89 2.32
C ILE A 14 -0.45 5.69 1.03
N TYR A 15 0.61 6.39 0.61
CA TYR A 15 0.59 7.18 -0.62
C TYR A 15 0.26 6.32 -1.85
N ALA A 16 0.90 5.16 -1.99
CA ALA A 16 0.65 4.25 -3.11
C ALA A 16 -0.80 3.77 -3.15
N VAL A 17 -1.38 3.43 -1.99
CA VAL A 17 -2.80 3.02 -1.89
C VAL A 17 -3.72 4.17 -2.25
N LEU A 18 -3.60 5.32 -1.57
CA LEU A 18 -4.54 6.44 -1.73
C LEU A 18 -4.50 7.01 -3.15
N ASN A 19 -3.33 7.03 -3.79
CA ASN A 19 -3.18 7.58 -5.13
C ASN A 19 -3.75 6.68 -6.24
N ASN A 20 -3.86 5.37 -6.00
CA ASN A 20 -4.27 4.41 -7.04
C ASN A 20 -5.63 3.74 -6.77
N ILE A 21 -6.15 3.80 -5.54
CA ILE A 21 -7.41 3.15 -5.16
C ILE A 21 -8.61 3.72 -5.93
N GLY A 22 -8.61 5.03 -6.25
CA GLY A 22 -9.62 5.63 -7.12
C GLY A 22 -9.60 5.05 -8.54
N GLY A 23 -8.42 4.69 -9.04
CA GLY A 23 -8.24 4.01 -10.33
C GLY A 23 -8.94 2.65 -10.36
N VAL A 24 -8.85 1.89 -9.27
CA VAL A 24 -9.51 0.58 -9.13
C VAL A 24 -11.03 0.72 -9.27
N PHE A 25 -11.63 1.67 -8.53
CA PHE A 25 -13.08 1.89 -8.59
C PHE A 25 -13.54 2.45 -9.94
N SER A 26 -12.78 3.36 -10.54
CA SER A 26 -13.11 3.94 -11.85
C SER A 26 -13.00 2.93 -13.00
N SER A 27 -12.24 1.85 -12.82
CA SER A 27 -12.07 0.82 -13.86
C SER A 27 -13.39 0.11 -14.15
N PHE A 28 -14.26 -0.06 -13.16
CA PHE A 28 -15.58 -0.69 -13.32
C PHE A 28 -16.58 0.17 -14.10
N SER A 29 -16.28 1.44 -14.35
CA SER A 29 -17.11 2.32 -15.18
C SER A 29 -16.77 2.23 -16.67
N VAL A 30 -15.79 1.40 -17.05
CA VAL A 30 -15.35 1.21 -18.44
C VAL A 30 -16.16 0.10 -19.09
N ASN A 31 -16.87 0.43 -20.18
CA ASN A 31 -17.71 -0.53 -20.90
C ASN A 31 -16.92 -1.54 -21.75
N ASP A 32 -15.70 -1.21 -22.16
CA ASP A 32 -14.82 -2.12 -22.90
C ASP A 32 -14.14 -3.10 -21.93
N PRO A 33 -14.40 -4.42 -22.01
CA PRO A 33 -13.86 -5.40 -21.08
C PRO A 33 -12.33 -5.50 -21.11
N THR A 34 -11.71 -5.36 -22.27
CA THR A 34 -10.25 -5.45 -22.42
C THR A 34 -9.59 -4.22 -21.79
N LEU A 35 -10.16 -3.04 -22.05
CA LEU A 35 -9.67 -1.79 -21.47
C LEU A 35 -9.90 -1.71 -19.96
N MET A 36 -11.04 -2.23 -19.48
CA MET A 36 -11.35 -2.35 -18.06
C MET A 36 -10.29 -3.18 -17.34
N VAL A 37 -9.97 -4.38 -17.84
CA VAL A 37 -8.99 -5.26 -17.20
C VAL A 37 -7.59 -4.62 -17.18
N ALA A 38 -7.19 -3.97 -18.27
CA ALA A 38 -5.91 -3.27 -18.32
C ALA A 38 -5.81 -2.16 -17.26
N LYS A 39 -6.84 -1.31 -17.15
CA LYS A 39 -6.90 -0.24 -16.14
C LYS A 39 -7.01 -0.76 -14.71
N LEU A 40 -7.74 -1.86 -14.53
CA LEU A 40 -7.86 -2.52 -13.25
C LEU A 40 -6.48 -3.03 -12.81
N LEU A 41 -5.75 -3.76 -13.66
CA LEU A 41 -4.41 -4.26 -13.33
C LEU A 41 -3.41 -3.12 -13.08
N GLN A 42 -3.46 -2.07 -13.90
CA GLN A 42 -2.60 -0.89 -13.75
C GLN A 42 -2.78 -0.21 -12.39
N SER A 43 -4.02 -0.13 -11.89
CA SER A 43 -4.33 0.53 -10.61
C SER A 43 -4.25 -0.41 -9.41
N LEU A 44 -4.58 -1.69 -9.58
CA LEU A 44 -4.59 -2.69 -8.52
C LEU A 44 -3.18 -3.09 -8.08
N LEU A 45 -2.22 -3.20 -9.00
CA LEU A 45 -0.84 -3.57 -8.67
C LEU A 45 -0.18 -2.60 -7.67
N PRO A 46 -0.21 -1.26 -7.89
CA PRO A 46 0.28 -0.29 -6.90
C PRO A 46 -0.45 -0.37 -5.56
N VAL A 47 -1.75 -0.62 -5.55
CA VAL A 47 -2.54 -0.74 -4.32
C VAL A 47 -2.09 -1.95 -3.51
N ILE A 48 -1.95 -3.12 -4.15
CA ILE A 48 -1.46 -4.34 -3.50
C ILE A 48 -0.05 -4.12 -2.94
N ALA A 49 0.86 -3.57 -3.76
CA ALA A 49 2.21 -3.27 -3.32
C ALA A 49 2.23 -2.30 -2.13
N GLY A 50 1.42 -1.25 -2.18
CA GLY A 50 1.27 -0.27 -1.10
C GLY A 50 0.77 -0.91 0.20
N VAL A 51 -0.25 -1.75 0.14
CA VAL A 51 -0.78 -2.50 1.30
C VAL A 51 0.28 -3.42 1.90
N VAL A 52 1.04 -4.15 1.08
CA VAL A 52 2.10 -5.05 1.55
C VAL A 52 3.20 -4.26 2.28
N ILE A 53 3.67 -3.16 1.69
CA ILE A 53 4.69 -2.30 2.30
C ILE A 53 4.20 -1.74 3.64
N LEU A 54 2.95 -1.26 3.68
CA LEU A 54 2.28 -0.78 4.89
C LEU A 54 2.28 -1.86 5.98
N TYR A 55 1.81 -3.06 5.64
CA TYR A 55 1.68 -4.17 6.58
C TYR A 55 3.04 -4.58 7.15
N VAL A 56 4.05 -4.77 6.30
CA VAL A 56 5.39 -5.16 6.73
C VAL A 56 6.02 -4.07 7.60
N SER A 57 5.92 -2.80 7.17
CA SER A 57 6.53 -1.68 7.89
C SER A 57 5.87 -1.45 9.25
N ALA A 58 4.53 -1.48 9.31
CA ALA A 58 3.77 -1.33 10.55
C ALA A 58 4.01 -2.51 11.51
N SER A 59 4.02 -3.74 11.00
CA SER A 59 4.27 -4.94 11.81
C SER A 59 5.67 -4.91 12.43
N ASN A 60 6.69 -4.58 11.64
CA ASN A 60 8.06 -4.46 12.14
C ASN A 60 8.21 -3.32 13.14
N LEU A 61 7.57 -2.17 12.88
CA LEU A 61 7.60 -1.03 13.79
C LEU A 61 6.94 -1.37 15.13
N TYR A 62 5.78 -2.02 15.11
CA TYR A 62 5.09 -2.49 16.30
C TYR A 62 5.95 -3.46 17.11
N GLN A 63 6.58 -4.45 16.46
CA GLN A 63 7.45 -5.40 17.15
C GLN A 63 8.66 -4.72 17.80
N LEU A 64 9.27 -3.75 17.13
CA LEU A 64 10.40 -2.98 17.71
C LEU A 64 9.97 -2.18 18.93
N ILE A 65 8.84 -1.47 18.85
CA ILE A 65 8.30 -0.70 19.97
C ILE A 65 7.98 -1.64 21.15
N LYS A 66 7.28 -2.75 20.89
CA LYS A 66 6.94 -3.75 21.90
C LYS A 66 8.19 -4.34 22.55
N LYS A 67 9.21 -4.68 21.77
CA LYS A 67 10.49 -5.22 22.28
C LYS A 67 11.27 -4.20 23.11
N SER A 68 11.16 -2.91 22.76
CA SER A 68 11.83 -1.84 23.51
C SER A 68 11.14 -1.51 24.82
N GLY A 69 9.81 -1.65 24.91
CA GLY A 69 9.04 -1.39 26.14
C GLY A 69 8.98 -2.56 27.13
N ASN A 70 9.46 -3.74 26.74
CA ASN A 70 9.49 -4.95 27.59
C ASN A 70 10.90 -5.20 28.18
N LYS A 71 11.74 -4.16 28.22
CA LYS A 71 13.03 -4.11 28.93
C LYS A 71 12.88 -3.20 30.14
#